data_AF-A0A317NNA2-F1
#
_entry.id   AF-A0A317NNA2-F1
#
_cell.length_a   1.000
_cell.length_b   1.000
_cell.length_c   1.000
_cell.angle_alpha   90.00
_cell.angle_beta   90.00
_cell.angle_gamma   90.00
#
_symmetry.space_group_name_H-M   'P 1'
#
loop_
_entity.id
_entity.type
_entity.pdbx_description
1 polymer ?
#
loop_
_entity_poly.entity_id
_entity_poly.type
_entity_poly.pdbx_seq_one_letter_code
_entity_poly.pdbx_strand_id
1 'polypeptide(L)'
;MASTHPFFQLGADRRRLVHLALCEDALLTWNDYVQGNPAALRYRDSVVGMGHTVDVELPADALRAARAGVDLTDVDRRYLEPIAALQDDDLTFPDSVELGYYAIYNCFRKYVSGDDIQDWLIVNQALSVHPDGEVAARLTRAIDELDPTA
;
A
#
# COMPACT_ATOMS: atom_id res chain seq x y z
N MET A 1 -2.16 25.84 -2.39
CA MET A 1 -3.45 25.81 -3.12
C MET A 1 -4.23 24.63 -2.58
N ALA A 2 -5.40 24.86 -1.97
CA ALA A 2 -6.27 23.74 -1.59
C ALA A 2 -6.67 23.04 -2.90
N SER A 3 -6.22 21.81 -3.07
CA SER A 3 -6.55 20.96 -4.21
C SER A 3 -8.06 20.77 -4.24
N THR A 4 -8.72 21.21 -5.31
CA THR A 4 -10.18 21.17 -5.51
C THR A 4 -10.75 19.75 -5.62
N HIS A 5 -9.93 18.72 -5.40
CA HIS A 5 -10.31 17.33 -5.55
C HIS A 5 -11.21 16.89 -4.38
N PRO A 6 -12.35 16.19 -4.63
CA PRO A 6 -13.31 15.79 -3.59
C PRO A 6 -12.67 15.10 -2.38
N PHE A 7 -11.65 14.28 -2.63
CA PHE A 7 -10.85 13.64 -1.59
C PHE A 7 -10.30 14.60 -0.51
N PHE A 8 -9.81 15.79 -0.87
CA PHE A 8 -9.26 16.75 0.11
C PHE A 8 -10.34 17.55 0.85
N GLN A 9 -11.59 17.46 0.40
CA GLN A 9 -12.73 18.04 1.12
C GLN A 9 -13.20 17.12 2.26
N LEU A 10 -12.71 15.88 2.32
CA LEU A 10 -13.00 14.92 3.37
C LEU A 10 -12.25 15.26 4.67
N GLY A 11 -12.92 15.02 5.81
CA GLY A 11 -12.27 15.01 7.13
C GLY A 11 -11.21 13.91 7.25
N ALA A 12 -10.32 14.01 8.24
CA ALA A 12 -9.22 13.06 8.43
C ALA A 12 -9.69 11.60 8.56
N ASP A 13 -10.77 11.35 9.30
CA ASP A 13 -11.31 10.00 9.47
C ASP A 13 -11.82 9.40 8.15
N ARG A 14 -12.52 10.21 7.34
CA ARG A 14 -13.00 9.76 6.03
C ARG A 14 -11.83 9.52 5.06
N ARG A 15 -10.79 10.37 5.08
CA ARG A 15 -9.58 10.14 4.28
C ARG A 15 -8.88 8.85 4.66
N ARG A 16 -8.84 8.52 5.96
CA ARG A 16 -8.35 7.22 6.45
C ARG A 16 -9.14 6.06 5.88
N LEU A 17 -10.47 6.13 5.91
CA LEU A 17 -11.31 5.08 5.35
C LEU A 17 -11.08 4.91 3.83
N VAL A 18 -10.93 6.01 3.08
CA VAL A 18 -10.60 5.94 1.64
C VAL A 18 -9.24 5.28 1.42
N HIS A 19 -8.20 5.65 2.17
CA HIS A 19 -6.88 5.01 2.05
C HIS A 19 -6.97 3.50 2.30
N LEU A 20 -7.70 3.09 3.36
CA LEU A 20 -7.87 1.69 3.69
C LEU A 20 -8.58 0.94 2.57
N ALA A 21 -9.69 1.48 2.04
CA ALA A 21 -10.43 0.88 0.93
C ALA A 21 -9.56 0.72 -0.34
N LEU A 22 -8.77 1.74 -0.70
CA LEU A 22 -7.87 1.65 -1.85
C LEU A 22 -6.72 0.65 -1.60
N CYS A 23 -6.22 0.56 -0.37
CA CYS A 23 -5.20 -0.43 -0.01
C CYS A 23 -5.76 -1.86 -0.01
N GLU A 24 -7.06 -2.05 0.22
CA GLU A 24 -7.73 -3.36 0.06
C GLU A 24 -7.70 -3.79 -1.41
N ASP A 25 -8.02 -2.90 -2.34
CA ASP A 25 -7.92 -3.17 -3.77
C ASP A 25 -6.46 -3.49 -4.17
N ALA A 26 -5.48 -2.73 -3.67
CA ALA A 26 -4.06 -3.00 -3.91
C ALA A 26 -3.59 -4.36 -3.35
N LEU A 27 -4.14 -4.78 -2.21
CA LEU A 27 -3.83 -6.09 -1.61
C LEU A 27 -4.31 -7.25 -2.49
N LEU A 28 -5.41 -7.07 -3.23
CA LEU A 28 -5.86 -8.08 -4.20
C LEU A 28 -4.83 -8.27 -5.32
N THR A 29 -4.31 -7.18 -5.89
CA THR A 29 -3.25 -7.23 -6.90
C THR A 29 -1.97 -7.91 -6.37
N TRP A 30 -1.60 -7.63 -5.12
CA TRP A 30 -0.48 -8.32 -4.46
C TRP A 30 -0.72 -9.84 -4.36
N ASN A 31 -1.89 -10.25 -3.89
CA ASN A 31 -2.23 -11.66 -3.72
C ASN A 31 -2.22 -12.42 -5.06
N ASP A 32 -2.80 -11.83 -6.10
CA ASP A 32 -2.80 -12.40 -7.45
C ASP A 32 -1.36 -12.55 -7.99
N TYR A 33 -0.50 -11.55 -7.78
CA TYR A 33 0.90 -11.59 -8.18
C TYR A 33 1.67 -12.70 -7.47
N VAL A 34 1.55 -12.80 -6.15
CA VAL A 34 2.21 -13.82 -5.32
C VAL A 34 1.84 -15.23 -5.78
N GLN A 35 0.55 -15.46 -6.05
CA GLN A 35 0.05 -16.76 -6.51
C GLN A 35 0.58 -17.10 -7.92
N GLY A 36 0.65 -16.12 -8.82
CA GLY A 36 1.14 -16.31 -10.17
C GLY A 36 2.66 -16.42 -10.29
N ASN A 37 3.42 -15.84 -9.37
CA ASN A 37 4.87 -15.60 -9.53
C ASN A 37 5.71 -15.97 -8.29
N PRO A 38 5.60 -17.17 -7.72
CA PRO A 38 6.30 -17.53 -6.48
C PRO A 38 7.83 -17.47 -6.59
N ALA A 39 8.39 -17.60 -7.79
CA ALA A 39 9.83 -17.49 -8.02
C ALA A 39 10.35 -16.04 -7.89
N ALA A 40 9.52 -15.04 -8.20
CA ALA A 40 9.89 -13.63 -8.15
C ALA A 40 9.93 -13.07 -6.71
N LEU A 41 9.52 -13.86 -5.73
CA LEU A 41 9.56 -13.52 -4.31
C LEU A 41 10.90 -13.85 -3.65
N ARG A 42 11.88 -14.35 -4.41
CA ARG A 42 13.22 -14.66 -3.92
C ARG A 42 14.18 -13.63 -4.47
N TYR A 43 14.96 -13.04 -3.59
CA TYR A 43 15.97 -12.05 -3.94
C TYR A 43 17.26 -12.29 -3.15
N ARG A 44 18.32 -11.59 -3.52
CA ARG A 44 19.61 -11.68 -2.87
C ARG A 44 20.10 -10.28 -2.57
N ASP A 45 20.44 -10.05 -1.31
CA ASP A 45 21.11 -8.83 -0.87
C ASP A 45 22.46 -8.70 -1.59
N SER A 46 22.68 -7.57 -2.26
CA SER A 46 23.91 -7.32 -3.04
C SER A 46 25.14 -7.02 -2.18
N VAL A 47 24.96 -6.58 -0.95
CA VAL A 47 26.03 -6.22 0.00
C VAL A 47 26.65 -7.47 0.63
N VAL A 48 25.83 -8.37 1.15
CA VAL A 48 26.30 -9.58 1.88
C VAL A 48 26.05 -10.88 1.13
N GLY A 49 25.31 -10.86 0.01
CA GLY A 49 25.03 -12.04 -0.81
C GLY A 49 24.04 -13.01 -0.19
N MET A 50 23.33 -12.61 0.89
CA MET A 50 22.36 -13.44 1.59
C MET A 50 21.09 -13.61 0.73
N GLY A 51 20.56 -14.83 0.67
CA GLY A 51 19.31 -15.12 -0.02
C GLY A 51 18.11 -14.89 0.89
N HIS A 52 17.13 -14.14 0.41
CA HIS A 52 15.92 -13.80 1.12
C HIS A 52 14.68 -14.31 0.39
N THR A 53 13.56 -14.36 1.11
CA THR A 53 12.24 -14.62 0.53
C THR A 53 11.29 -13.58 1.10
N VAL A 54 10.54 -12.93 0.23
CA VAL A 54 9.55 -11.94 0.61
C VAL A 54 8.47 -12.60 1.46
N ASP A 55 8.17 -11.99 2.59
CA ASP A 55 7.05 -12.37 3.45
C ASP A 55 5.73 -11.97 2.76
N VAL A 56 5.01 -12.97 2.25
CA VAL A 56 3.80 -12.73 1.44
C VAL A 56 2.61 -12.24 2.24
N GLU A 57 2.57 -12.51 3.54
CA GLU A 57 1.48 -12.10 4.43
C GLU A 57 1.68 -10.66 4.93
N LEU A 58 2.89 -10.10 4.75
CA LEU A 58 3.27 -8.81 5.31
C LEU A 58 2.36 -7.65 4.86
N PRO A 59 1.93 -7.52 3.58
CA PRO A 59 0.94 -6.51 3.20
C PRO A 59 -0.42 -6.68 3.86
N ALA A 60 -0.90 -7.92 4.03
CA ALA A 60 -2.17 -8.17 4.71
C ALA A 60 -2.08 -7.80 6.21
N ASP A 61 -0.95 -8.12 6.84
CA ASP A 61 -0.67 -7.76 8.23
C ASP A 61 -0.56 -6.24 8.43
N ALA A 62 0.12 -5.52 7.53
CA ALA A 62 0.19 -4.06 7.54
C ALA A 62 -1.18 -3.41 7.42
N LEU A 63 -2.01 -3.88 6.49
CA LEU A 63 -3.35 -3.33 6.32
C LEU A 63 -4.21 -3.58 7.57
N ARG A 64 -4.10 -4.75 8.19
CA ARG A 64 -4.79 -5.05 9.46
C ARG A 64 -4.33 -4.13 10.59
N ALA A 65 -3.02 -3.91 10.71
CA ALA A 65 -2.44 -2.97 11.67
C ALA A 65 -2.91 -1.53 11.42
N ALA A 66 -2.94 -1.08 10.16
CA ALA A 66 -3.43 0.25 9.77
C ALA A 66 -4.91 0.44 10.10
N ARG A 67 -5.76 -0.59 9.93
CA ARG A 67 -7.15 -0.57 10.38
C ARG A 67 -7.26 -0.46 11.90
N ALA A 68 -6.46 -1.24 12.63
CA ALA A 68 -6.46 -1.24 14.09
C ALA A 68 -5.83 0.03 14.70
N GLY A 69 -4.97 0.73 13.94
CA GLY A 69 -4.17 1.86 14.42
C GLY A 69 -3.05 1.45 15.38
N VAL A 70 -2.62 0.19 15.35
CA VAL A 70 -1.57 -0.36 16.21
C VAL A 70 -0.82 -1.47 15.48
N ASP A 71 0.48 -1.59 15.73
CA ASP A 71 1.29 -2.68 15.17
C ASP A 71 0.99 -3.99 15.91
N LEU A 72 0.34 -4.92 15.21
CA LEU A 72 -0.15 -6.18 15.78
C LEU A 72 0.86 -7.32 15.68
N THR A 73 1.76 -7.28 14.69
CA THR A 73 2.58 -8.43 14.28
C THR A 73 4.00 -8.00 13.90
N ASP A 74 4.49 -6.95 14.55
CA ASP A 74 5.85 -6.42 14.34
C ASP A 74 6.09 -6.08 12.86
N VAL A 75 5.06 -5.50 12.25
CA VAL A 75 5.00 -5.11 10.84
C VAL A 75 6.10 -4.10 10.54
N ASP A 76 6.34 -3.14 11.44
CA ASP A 76 7.35 -2.10 11.25
C ASP A 76 8.73 -2.71 11.00
N ARG A 77 9.14 -3.66 11.85
CA ARG A 77 10.42 -4.36 11.71
C ARG A 77 10.45 -5.26 10.48
N ARG A 78 9.35 -5.95 10.17
CA ARG A 78 9.28 -6.90 9.04
C ARG A 78 9.36 -6.19 7.69
N TYR A 79 8.94 -4.93 7.59
CA TYR A 79 9.05 -4.13 6.36
C TYR A 79 10.44 -3.55 6.10
N LEU A 80 11.31 -3.43 7.10
CA LEU A 80 12.62 -2.77 6.94
C LEU A 80 13.43 -3.38 5.80
N GLU A 81 13.52 -4.70 5.79
CA GLU A 81 14.33 -5.46 4.84
C GLU A 81 13.77 -5.40 3.40
N PRO A 82 12.49 -5.75 3.12
CA PRO A 82 11.98 -5.67 1.75
C PRO A 82 11.91 -4.24 1.21
N ILE A 83 11.71 -3.22 2.06
CA ILE A 83 11.75 -1.82 1.61
C ILE A 83 13.17 -1.40 1.23
N ALA A 84 14.18 -1.78 2.01
CA ALA A 84 15.57 -1.54 1.65
C ALA A 84 15.93 -2.25 0.33
N ALA A 85 15.55 -3.52 0.20
CA ALA A 85 15.81 -4.29 -1.02
C ALA A 85 15.15 -3.70 -2.28
N LEU A 86 13.94 -3.14 -2.16
CA LEU A 86 13.27 -2.42 -3.26
C LEU A 86 13.98 -1.10 -3.60
N GLN A 87 14.55 -0.40 -2.62
CA GLN A 87 15.27 0.86 -2.83
C GLN A 87 16.66 0.67 -3.41
N ASP A 88 17.30 -0.47 -3.11
CA ASP A 88 18.64 -0.82 -3.57
C ASP A 88 18.63 -1.65 -4.88
N ASP A 89 17.46 -1.84 -5.51
CA ASP A 89 17.24 -2.65 -6.72
C ASP A 89 17.57 -4.15 -6.55
N ASP A 90 17.72 -4.64 -5.31
CA ASP A 90 17.93 -6.07 -5.00
C ASP A 90 16.66 -6.89 -5.14
N LEU A 91 15.51 -6.26 -4.90
CA LEU A 91 14.17 -6.79 -5.12
C LEU A 91 13.46 -5.89 -6.14
N THR A 92 12.79 -6.49 -7.12
CA THR A 92 12.02 -5.73 -8.11
C THR A 92 10.67 -6.40 -8.34
N PHE A 93 9.60 -5.61 -8.31
CA PHE A 93 8.29 -6.04 -8.74
C PHE A 93 7.88 -5.33 -10.03
N PRO A 94 6.87 -5.82 -10.76
CA PRO A 94 6.22 -4.99 -11.77
C PRO A 94 5.70 -3.70 -11.12
N ASP A 95 5.80 -2.57 -11.81
CA ASP A 95 5.48 -1.23 -11.27
C ASP A 95 4.14 -1.18 -10.53
N SER A 96 3.08 -1.79 -11.08
CA SER A 96 1.75 -1.82 -10.45
C SER A 96 1.75 -2.57 -9.11
N VAL A 97 2.50 -3.67 -9.01
CA VAL A 97 2.63 -4.46 -7.78
C VAL A 97 3.48 -3.72 -6.76
N GLU A 98 4.57 -3.10 -7.20
CA GLU A 98 5.45 -2.31 -6.34
C GLU A 98 4.73 -1.10 -5.74
N LEU A 99 4.00 -0.35 -6.56
CA LEU A 99 3.23 0.80 -6.11
C LEU A 99 2.12 0.37 -5.14
N GLY A 100 1.44 -0.75 -5.41
CA GLY A 100 0.48 -1.33 -4.47
C GLY A 100 1.13 -1.71 -3.13
N TYR A 101 2.32 -2.31 -3.17
CA TYR A 101 3.09 -2.68 -1.98
C TYR A 101 3.48 -1.44 -1.16
N TYR A 102 3.98 -0.39 -1.81
CA TYR A 102 4.29 0.88 -1.17
C TYR A 102 3.06 1.59 -0.62
N ALA A 103 1.92 1.54 -1.30
CA ALA A 103 0.69 2.15 -0.81
C ALA A 103 0.28 1.57 0.54
N ILE A 104 0.33 0.24 0.68
CA ILE A 104 0.00 -0.48 1.91
C ILE A 104 1.01 -0.14 3.02
N TYR A 105 2.31 -0.17 2.71
CA TYR A 105 3.37 0.22 3.65
C TYR A 105 3.20 1.66 4.14
N ASN A 106 2.99 2.61 3.23
CA ASN A 106 2.81 4.03 3.56
C ASN A 106 1.52 4.28 4.35
N CYS A 107 0.46 3.52 4.07
CA CYS A 107 -0.77 3.55 4.84
C CYS A 107 -0.54 3.08 6.29
N PHE A 108 0.22 1.98 6.47
CA PHE A 108 0.65 1.51 7.78
C PHE A 108 1.50 2.55 8.51
N ARG A 109 2.57 3.06 7.89
CA ARG A 109 3.47 4.06 8.49
C ARG A 109 2.72 5.31 8.94
N LYS A 110 1.78 5.79 8.13
CA LYS A 110 0.94 6.95 8.47
C LYS A 110 0.04 6.69 9.68
N TYR A 111 -0.72 5.59 9.67
CA TYR A 111 -1.79 5.36 10.66
C TYR A 111 -1.36 4.58 11.90
N VAL A 112 -0.17 3.98 11.90
CA VAL A 112 0.36 3.22 13.02
C VAL A 112 1.61 3.89 13.58
N SER A 113 2.59 4.20 12.74
CA SER A 113 3.85 4.82 13.17
C SER A 113 3.75 6.34 13.36
N GLY A 114 2.71 6.97 12.81
CA GLY A 114 2.48 8.42 12.93
C GLY A 114 3.32 9.27 11.99
N ASP A 115 3.87 8.67 10.92
CA ASP A 115 4.72 9.35 9.96
C ASP A 115 3.93 10.40 9.15
N ASP A 116 4.60 11.51 8.80
CA ASP A 116 4.06 12.55 7.94
C ASP A 116 4.10 12.15 6.45
N ILE A 117 3.25 11.20 6.09
CA ILE A 117 3.07 10.74 4.71
C ILE A 117 1.95 11.55 4.05
N GLN A 118 2.23 12.09 2.86
CA GLN A 118 1.26 12.84 2.07
C GLN A 118 0.06 11.95 1.70
N ASP A 119 -1.16 12.42 1.97
CA ASP A 119 -2.38 11.64 1.70
C ASP A 119 -2.49 11.23 0.22
N TRP A 120 -2.16 12.16 -0.68
CA TRP A 120 -2.22 11.92 -2.11
C TRP A 120 -1.21 10.88 -2.61
N LEU A 121 -0.09 10.69 -1.90
CA LEU A 121 0.90 9.68 -2.25
C LEU A 121 0.29 8.29 -2.12
N ILE A 122 -0.37 8.02 -0.99
CA ILE A 122 -1.04 6.73 -0.74
C ILE A 122 -2.14 6.50 -1.78
N VAL A 123 -2.95 7.53 -2.07
CA VAL A 123 -4.01 7.45 -3.08
C VAL A 123 -3.45 7.13 -4.46
N ASN A 124 -2.44 7.86 -4.91
CA ASN A 124 -1.84 7.63 -6.23
C ASN A 124 -1.25 6.23 -6.34
N GLN A 125 -0.44 5.83 -5.36
CA GLN A 125 0.22 4.51 -5.36
C GLN A 125 -0.81 3.37 -5.37
N ALA A 126 -1.87 3.47 -4.56
CA ALA A 126 -2.92 2.46 -4.51
C ALA A 126 -3.73 2.41 -5.81
N LEU A 127 -3.95 3.53 -6.49
CA LEU A 127 -4.68 3.57 -7.76
C LEU A 127 -3.83 3.13 -8.95
N SER A 128 -2.51 3.24 -8.87
CA SER A 128 -1.57 2.78 -9.91
C SER A 128 -1.56 1.27 -10.12
N VAL A 129 -2.23 0.50 -9.26
CA VAL A 129 -2.45 -0.94 -9.50
C VAL A 129 -3.45 -1.20 -10.64
N HIS A 130 -4.21 -0.17 -11.05
CA HIS A 130 -5.26 -0.25 -12.05
C HIS A 130 -4.91 0.48 -13.34
N PRO A 131 -5.57 0.15 -14.47
CA PRO A 131 -5.43 0.91 -15.70
C PRO A 131 -5.88 2.38 -15.54
N ASP A 132 -5.20 3.31 -16.21
CA ASP A 132 -5.49 4.76 -16.15
C ASP A 132 -6.97 5.12 -16.38
N GLY A 133 -7.65 4.37 -17.26
CA GLY A 133 -9.06 4.58 -17.57
C GLY A 133 -10.03 4.28 -16.42
N GLU A 134 -9.59 3.55 -15.39
CA GLU A 134 -10.40 3.17 -14.23
C GLU A 134 -10.14 4.04 -12.99
N VAL A 135 -9.00 4.75 -12.94
CA VAL A 135 -8.50 5.47 -11.75
C VAL A 135 -9.54 6.42 -11.18
N ALA A 136 -10.12 7.29 -12.01
CA ALA A 136 -11.09 8.27 -11.57
C ALA A 136 -12.37 7.62 -11.02
N ALA A 137 -12.88 6.59 -11.70
CA ALA A 137 -14.08 5.89 -11.27
C ALA A 137 -13.89 5.15 -9.94
N ARG A 138 -12.72 4.54 -9.74
CA ARG A 138 -12.38 3.83 -8.50
C ARG A 138 -12.23 4.77 -7.32
N LEU A 139 -11.58 5.92 -7.52
CA LEU A 139 -11.46 6.93 -6.47
C LEU A 139 -12.84 7.49 -6.07
N THR A 140 -13.69 7.82 -7.04
CA THR A 140 -15.07 8.27 -6.78
C THR A 140 -15.84 7.20 -6.00
N ARG A 141 -15.81 5.95 -6.45
CA ARG A 141 -16.46 4.83 -5.76
C ARG A 141 -15.98 4.69 -4.31
N ALA A 142 -14.66 4.74 -4.09
CA ALA A 142 -14.09 4.63 -2.74
C ALA A 142 -14.53 5.80 -1.83
N ILE A 143 -14.77 6.99 -2.38
CA ILE A 143 -15.31 8.14 -1.63
C ILE A 143 -16.80 7.95 -1.35
N ASP A 144 -17.59 7.52 -2.33
CA ASP A 144 -19.05 7.43 -2.26
C ASP A 144 -19.52 6.26 -1.38
N GLU A 145 -18.87 5.09 -1.46
CA GLU A 145 -19.21 3.91 -0.64
C GLU A 145 -19.02 4.14 0.87
N LEU A 146 -18.27 5.18 1.24
CA LEU A 146 -18.03 5.61 2.61
C LEU A 146 -18.98 6.73 3.07
N ASP A 147 -19.86 7.20 2.20
CA ASP A 147 -20.87 8.20 2.54
C ASP A 147 -22.27 7.54 2.68
N PRO A 148 -22.74 7.26 3.91
CA PRO A 148 -24.04 6.61 4.13
C PRO A 148 -25.24 7.53 3.81
N THR A 149 -25.00 8.76 3.31
CA THR A 149 -26.04 9.70 2.88
C THR A 149 -26.24 9.77 1.36
N ALA A 150 -25.61 8.89 0.58
CA ALA A 150 -25.88 8.70 -0.84
C ALA A 150 -27.13 7.84 -1.09
#